data_AF-A0A448ZQ31-F1
#
_entry.id   AF-A0A448ZQ31-F1
#
_cell.length_a   1.000
_cell.length_b   1.000
_cell.length_c   1.000
_cell.angle_alpha   90.00
_cell.angle_beta   90.00
_cell.angle_gamma   90.00
#
_symmetry.space_group_name_H-M   'P 1'
#
loop_
_entity.id
_entity.type
_entity.pdbx_description
1 polymer ?
#
loop_
_entity_poly.entity_id
_entity_poly.type
_entity_poly.pdbx_seq_one_letter_code
_entity_poly.pdbx_strand_id
1 'polypeptide(L)'
;MRISFQNMFPAINVANVKLKDCRRVVLFHLIEEESPEGESADGSAVAKQRVEVRQYAIKATPVGIDKKVRRLIQSKIPNLNKVQDIADYIAGNANATTSVDAASDSEPEDGSNAVVQLAQNYVGKGNKSQGKSALKLVELGPRLCLELVKVEQGLAAGTVMYHAHIKKTPEEAKAIIEKAEYKVRLKNQRRQEQERNVERKRKAAEEKREAKKKRKQEREDAAMDDLRNPLNENDAFEDTNNLLDDDDDDIDEMEDPVDDASISDDDNHGYSD
;
A
#
# COMPACT_ATOMS: atom_id res chain seq x y z
N MET A 1 -8.66 -16.26 8.61
CA MET A 1 -8.49 -15.19 7.58
C MET A 1 -9.23 -13.87 7.88
N ARG A 2 -10.35 -13.85 8.64
CA ARG A 2 -11.12 -12.62 8.93
C ARG A 2 -10.28 -11.42 9.41
N ILE A 3 -9.42 -11.64 10.42
CA ILE A 3 -8.59 -10.57 11.02
C ILE A 3 -7.63 -9.97 10.00
N SER A 4 -7.04 -10.80 9.15
CA SER A 4 -6.11 -10.38 8.09
C SER A 4 -6.79 -9.41 7.13
N PHE A 5 -7.98 -9.74 6.63
CA PHE A 5 -8.72 -8.85 5.71
C PHE A 5 -9.19 -7.56 6.39
N GLN A 6 -9.56 -7.61 7.67
CA GLN A 6 -9.96 -6.41 8.41
C GLN A 6 -8.79 -5.42 8.56
N ASN A 7 -7.57 -5.92 8.76
CA ASN A 7 -6.37 -5.09 8.91
C ASN A 7 -5.75 -4.63 7.59
N MET A 8 -6.22 -5.15 6.44
CA MET A 8 -5.83 -4.62 5.12
C MET A 8 -6.43 -3.24 4.84
N PHE A 9 -7.51 -2.88 5.52
CA PHE A 9 -8.20 -1.61 5.34
C PHE A 9 -8.20 -0.78 6.63
N PRO A 10 -8.21 0.56 6.54
CA PRO A 10 -8.38 1.41 7.71
C PRO A 10 -9.69 1.09 8.44
N ALA A 11 -9.64 1.07 9.77
CA ALA A 11 -10.82 0.85 10.59
C ALA A 11 -11.85 1.98 10.37
N ILE A 12 -13.11 1.61 10.13
CA ILE A 12 -14.20 2.55 9.88
C ILE A 12 -15.04 2.70 11.14
N ASN A 13 -15.15 3.93 11.64
CA ASN A 13 -16.09 4.27 12.71
C ASN A 13 -17.44 4.71 12.12
N VAL A 14 -18.49 3.93 12.38
CA VAL A 14 -19.84 4.14 11.85
C VAL A 14 -20.45 5.50 12.26
N ALA A 15 -20.06 6.04 13.42
CA ALA A 15 -20.60 7.31 13.89
C ALA A 15 -19.99 8.53 13.16
N ASN A 16 -18.72 8.44 12.75
CA ASN A 16 -17.97 9.58 12.21
C ASN A 16 -17.76 9.51 10.69
N VAL A 17 -18.02 8.37 10.07
CA VAL A 17 -17.80 8.20 8.63
C VAL A 17 -18.75 9.08 7.82
N LYS A 18 -18.21 9.77 6.81
CA LYS A 18 -18.99 10.59 5.89
C LYS A 18 -19.56 9.71 4.79
N LEU A 19 -20.87 9.76 4.57
CA LEU A 19 -21.50 8.94 3.52
C LEU A 19 -20.95 9.25 2.12
N LYS A 20 -20.45 10.47 1.87
CA LYS A 20 -19.84 10.87 0.59
C LYS A 20 -18.61 10.03 0.20
N ASP A 21 -17.92 9.45 1.17
CA ASP A 21 -16.68 8.67 0.96
C ASP A 21 -16.99 7.17 0.76
N CYS A 22 -18.15 6.70 1.21
CA CYS A 22 -18.63 5.32 1.07
C CYS A 22 -19.12 5.02 -0.37
N ARG A 23 -18.22 5.04 -1.36
CA ARG A 23 -18.56 4.85 -2.78
C ARG A 23 -18.36 3.44 -3.30
N ARG A 24 -17.54 2.65 -2.61
CA ARG A 24 -17.14 1.31 -3.03
C ARG A 24 -17.25 0.35 -1.84
N VAL A 25 -17.56 -0.89 -2.15
CA VAL A 25 -17.61 -1.99 -1.18
C VAL A 25 -16.84 -3.17 -1.77
N VAL A 26 -16.12 -3.88 -0.91
CA VAL A 26 -15.52 -5.17 -1.24
C VAL A 26 -16.23 -6.20 -0.39
N LEU A 27 -16.71 -7.26 -1.03
CA LEU A 27 -17.36 -8.39 -0.41
C LEU A 27 -16.38 -9.56 -0.39
N PHE A 28 -16.17 -10.12 0.80
CA PHE A 28 -15.47 -11.37 1.02
C PHE A 28 -16.51 -12.43 1.38
N HIS A 29 -16.75 -13.38 0.48
CA HIS A 29 -17.69 -14.48 0.69
C HIS A 29 -16.89 -15.76 0.99
N LEU A 30 -17.06 -16.32 2.18
CA LEU A 30 -16.46 -17.61 2.54
C LEU A 30 -17.37 -18.74 2.04
N ILE A 31 -16.84 -19.57 1.15
CA ILE A 31 -17.46 -20.80 0.67
C ILE A 31 -16.77 -21.95 1.38
N GLU A 32 -17.56 -22.74 2.10
CA GLU A 32 -17.12 -23.97 2.74
C GLU A 32 -17.59 -25.14 1.88
N GLU A 33 -16.64 -25.85 1.26
CA GLU A 33 -16.92 -27.09 0.53
C GLU A 33 -16.60 -28.27 1.44
N GLU A 34 -17.61 -29.08 1.77
CA GLU A 34 -17.41 -30.36 2.45
C GLU A 34 -16.69 -31.31 1.49
N SER A 35 -15.46 -31.68 1.85
CA SER A 35 -14.71 -32.69 1.10
C SER A 35 -15.05 -34.07 1.68
N PRO A 36 -15.55 -35.03 0.88
CA PRO A 36 -15.81 -36.39 1.34
C PRO A 36 -14.53 -37.21 1.58
N GLU A 37 -13.36 -36.69 1.20
CA GLU A 37 -12.07 -37.37 1.31
C GLU A 37 -11.22 -36.73 2.42
N GLY A 38 -11.12 -37.44 3.54
CA GLY A 38 -10.09 -37.23 4.55
C GLY A 38 -10.62 -36.69 5.88
N GLU A 39 -10.82 -37.60 6.83
CA GLU A 39 -10.81 -37.27 8.25
C GLU A 39 -9.45 -36.64 8.57
N SER A 40 -9.41 -35.40 9.09
CA SER A 40 -8.18 -34.94 9.72
C SER A 40 -7.91 -35.80 10.95
N ALA A 41 -6.63 -35.93 11.33
CA ALA A 41 -6.19 -36.65 12.54
C ALA A 41 -6.85 -36.19 13.86
N ASP A 42 -7.65 -35.12 13.81
CA ASP A 42 -8.39 -34.51 14.91
C ASP A 42 -9.92 -34.76 14.84
N GLY A 43 -10.38 -35.67 13.95
CA GLY A 43 -11.79 -36.05 13.81
C GLY A 43 -12.70 -34.97 13.20
N SER A 44 -12.15 -33.82 12.79
CA SER A 44 -12.89 -32.77 12.08
C SER A 44 -12.80 -32.98 10.57
N ALA A 45 -13.95 -32.85 9.89
CA ALA A 45 -14.03 -32.86 8.44
C ALA A 45 -13.13 -31.74 7.87
N VAL A 46 -12.26 -32.06 6.92
CA VAL A 46 -11.45 -31.06 6.23
C VAL A 46 -12.33 -30.33 5.24
N ALA A 47 -13.03 -29.30 5.71
CA ALA A 47 -13.77 -28.40 4.83
C ALA A 47 -12.76 -27.60 4.00
N LYS A 48 -12.85 -27.70 2.68
CA LYS A 48 -12.06 -26.88 1.76
C LYS A 48 -12.65 -25.48 1.78
N GLN A 49 -11.90 -24.53 2.34
CA GLN A 49 -12.35 -23.15 2.50
C GLN A 49 -11.85 -22.28 1.34
N ARG A 50 -12.79 -21.71 0.58
CA ARG A 50 -12.49 -20.74 -0.49
C ARG A 50 -13.08 -19.39 -0.15
N VAL A 51 -12.39 -18.31 -0.48
CA VAL A 51 -12.87 -16.94 -0.28
C VAL A 51 -13.05 -16.30 -1.65
N GLU A 52 -14.29 -15.98 -2.01
CA GLU A 52 -14.55 -15.13 -3.15
C GLU A 52 -14.42 -13.66 -2.76
N VAL A 53 -13.64 -12.91 -3.54
CA VAL A 53 -13.48 -11.47 -3.38
C VAL A 53 -14.11 -10.78 -4.57
N ARG A 54 -15.08 -9.90 -4.30
CA ARG A 54 -15.78 -9.12 -5.33
C ARG A 54 -15.84 -7.65 -4.94
N GLN A 55 -15.59 -6.77 -5.89
CA GLN A 55 -15.63 -5.33 -5.70
C GLN A 55 -16.82 -4.71 -6.43
N TYR A 56 -17.58 -3.87 -5.72
CA TYR A 56 -18.72 -3.15 -6.26
C TYR A 56 -18.60 -1.64 -6.00
N ALA A 57 -19.05 -0.83 -6.95
CA ALA A 57 -19.44 0.56 -6.69
C ALA A 57 -20.89 0.61 -6.21
N ILE A 58 -21.13 1.52 -5.27
CA ILE A 58 -22.46 1.79 -4.73
C ILE A 58 -23.08 2.93 -5.56
N LYS A 59 -24.21 2.66 -6.20
CA LYS A 59 -24.99 3.64 -6.95
C LYS A 59 -26.32 3.88 -6.24
N ALA A 60 -26.52 5.09 -5.73
CA ALA A 60 -27.78 5.50 -5.11
C ALA A 60 -28.66 6.26 -6.10
N THR A 61 -29.94 5.89 -6.16
CA THR A 61 -30.96 6.54 -7.00
C THR A 61 -32.08 7.03 -6.09
N PRO A 62 -32.48 8.31 -6.14
CA PRO A 62 -33.54 8.82 -5.27
C PRO A 62 -34.89 8.18 -5.63
N VAL A 63 -35.62 7.71 -4.61
CA VAL A 63 -36.95 7.08 -4.73
C VAL A 63 -37.97 7.80 -3.86
N GLY A 64 -39.27 7.51 -4.03
CA GLY A 64 -40.36 8.25 -3.38
C GLY A 64 -40.71 9.59 -4.04
N ILE A 65 -40.19 9.84 -5.25
CA ILE A 65 -40.54 10.99 -6.11
C ILE A 65 -41.00 10.51 -7.49
N ASP A 66 -41.93 11.24 -8.09
CA ASP A 66 -42.45 10.97 -9.43
C ASP A 66 -41.33 10.89 -10.48
N LYS A 67 -41.48 9.96 -11.43
CA LYS A 67 -40.48 9.66 -12.48
C LYS A 67 -40.02 10.91 -13.23
N LYS A 68 -40.96 11.81 -13.50
CA LYS A 68 -40.72 13.06 -14.25
C LYS A 68 -39.90 14.06 -13.44
N VAL A 69 -40.24 14.22 -12.16
CA VAL A 69 -39.51 15.07 -11.22
C VAL A 69 -38.10 14.51 -10.99
N ARG A 70 -37.96 13.18 -10.90
CA ARG A 70 -36.67 12.50 -10.81
C ARG A 70 -35.76 12.77 -12.01
N ARG A 71 -36.29 12.69 -13.24
CA ARG A 71 -35.55 13.01 -14.47
C ARG A 71 -35.06 14.46 -14.47
N LEU A 72 -35.91 15.39 -14.04
CA LEU A 72 -35.55 16.80 -13.91
C LEU A 72 -34.42 17.01 -12.90
N ILE A 73 -34.51 16.39 -11.72
CA ILE A 73 -33.47 16.44 -10.67
C ILE A 73 -32.14 15.84 -11.15
N GLN A 74 -32.20 14.75 -11.91
CA GLN A 74 -31.02 14.09 -12.47
C GLN A 74 -30.47 14.79 -13.72
N SER A 75 -31.09 15.89 -14.17
CA SER A 75 -30.75 16.62 -15.39
C SER A 75 -30.79 15.76 -16.65
N LYS A 76 -31.65 14.72 -16.67
CA LYS A 76 -31.92 13.92 -17.87
C LYS A 76 -32.99 14.67 -18.66
N ILE A 77 -32.58 15.32 -19.75
CA ILE A 77 -33.43 16.21 -20.55
C ILE A 77 -34.61 15.40 -21.12
N PRO A 78 -35.85 15.71 -20.74
CA PRO A 78 -37.03 15.06 -21.33
C PRO A 78 -37.38 15.70 -22.67
N ASN A 79 -38.19 15.00 -23.47
CA ASN A 79 -38.74 15.58 -24.69
C ASN A 79 -39.81 16.63 -24.34
N LEU A 80 -39.53 17.90 -24.64
CA LEU A 80 -40.39 19.04 -24.33
C LEU A 80 -41.27 19.49 -25.51
N ASN A 81 -41.22 18.82 -26.67
CA ASN A 81 -41.87 19.29 -27.90
C ASN A 81 -43.41 19.41 -27.81
N LYS A 82 -44.04 18.75 -26.82
CA LYS A 82 -45.50 18.71 -26.66
C LYS A 82 -46.00 19.41 -25.38
N VAL A 83 -45.11 20.05 -24.63
CA VAL A 83 -45.44 20.72 -23.36
C VAL A 83 -45.10 22.20 -23.49
N GLN A 84 -45.99 23.07 -23.02
CA GLN A 84 -45.74 24.51 -23.02
C GLN A 84 -45.03 24.96 -21.74
N ASP A 85 -45.31 24.28 -20.62
CA ASP A 85 -44.69 24.57 -19.33
C ASP A 85 -44.21 23.31 -18.57
N ILE A 86 -43.34 23.50 -17.58
CA ILE A 86 -42.86 22.47 -16.65
C ILE A 86 -44.03 21.88 -15.87
N ALA A 87 -45.04 22.70 -15.53
CA ALA A 87 -46.27 22.25 -14.88
C ALA A 87 -47.00 21.19 -15.73
N ASP A 88 -47.12 21.41 -17.05
CA ASP A 88 -47.74 20.45 -17.98
C ASP A 88 -46.95 19.14 -18.07
N TYR A 89 -45.61 19.25 -18.04
CA TYR A 89 -44.73 18.08 -18.02
C TYR A 89 -44.97 17.24 -16.77
N ILE A 90 -44.96 17.86 -15.58
CA ILE A 90 -45.17 17.17 -14.30
C ILE A 90 -46.59 16.59 -14.24
N ALA A 91 -47.61 17.38 -14.54
CA ALA A 91 -49.02 16.99 -14.52
C ALA A 91 -49.35 15.86 -15.51
N GLY A 92 -48.63 15.75 -16.63
CA GLY A 92 -48.83 14.66 -17.58
C GLY A 92 -49.92 14.89 -18.60
N ASN A 93 -50.32 16.14 -18.80
CA ASN A 93 -51.30 16.52 -19.81
C ASN A 93 -50.80 16.30 -21.24
N ALA A 94 -49.48 16.22 -21.43
CA ALA A 94 -48.90 15.68 -22.66
C ALA A 94 -48.80 14.15 -22.54
N ASN A 95 -49.41 13.42 -23.47
CA ASN A 95 -49.21 11.99 -23.72
C ASN A 95 -47.72 11.66 -23.96
N ALA A 96 -46.93 11.65 -22.90
CA ALA A 96 -45.54 11.17 -22.84
C ALA A 96 -45.48 9.70 -22.39
N THR A 97 -46.61 9.00 -22.45
CA THR A 97 -46.77 7.60 -22.05
C THR A 97 -46.61 6.62 -23.21
N THR A 98 -46.50 7.06 -24.47
CA THR A 98 -46.63 6.13 -25.62
C THR A 98 -45.44 6.01 -26.57
N SER A 99 -44.28 6.63 -26.34
CA SER A 99 -43.19 6.40 -27.29
C SER A 99 -41.79 6.52 -26.70
N VAL A 100 -41.11 5.38 -26.73
CA VAL A 100 -39.65 5.18 -26.80
C VAL A 100 -38.85 5.15 -25.48
N ASP A 101 -39.15 5.98 -24.48
CA ASP A 101 -38.27 6.10 -23.28
C ASP A 101 -38.82 5.48 -21.97
N ALA A 102 -39.94 4.77 -22.03
CA ALA A 102 -40.56 4.14 -20.86
C ALA A 102 -40.08 2.68 -20.62
N ALA A 103 -39.47 2.05 -21.62
CA ALA A 103 -39.26 0.60 -21.62
C ALA A 103 -37.89 0.13 -21.10
N SER A 104 -36.91 1.02 -20.90
CA SER A 104 -35.52 0.59 -20.66
C SER A 104 -34.93 0.96 -19.30
N ASP A 105 -35.65 1.70 -18.45
CA ASP A 105 -35.18 2.04 -17.10
C ASP A 105 -35.92 1.13 -16.11
N SER A 106 -35.35 -0.05 -15.85
CA SER A 106 -35.87 -1.00 -14.86
C SER A 106 -35.89 -0.31 -13.50
N GLU A 107 -37.10 -0.01 -13.02
CA GLU A 107 -37.27 0.76 -11.80
C GLU A 107 -36.80 -0.05 -10.58
N PRO A 108 -36.07 0.57 -9.63
CA PRO A 108 -36.02 0.03 -8.29
C PRO A 108 -37.42 0.21 -7.69
N GLU A 109 -38.15 -0.89 -7.51
CA GLU A 109 -39.45 -0.85 -6.82
C GLU A 109 -39.26 -0.39 -5.36
N ASP A 110 -40.15 0.50 -4.91
CA ASP A 110 -40.14 1.12 -3.57
C ASP A 110 -40.38 0.09 -2.43
N GLY A 111 -40.73 -1.15 -2.79
CA GLY A 111 -40.92 -2.29 -1.88
C GLY A 111 -39.76 -3.29 -1.84
N SER A 112 -38.67 -3.04 -2.57
CA SER A 112 -37.47 -3.89 -2.50
C SER A 112 -36.64 -3.55 -1.27
N ASN A 113 -35.99 -4.56 -0.66
CA ASN A 113 -35.03 -4.40 0.46
C ASN A 113 -33.83 -3.47 0.15
N ALA A 114 -33.76 -2.92 -1.07
CA ALA A 114 -32.70 -2.04 -1.56
C ALA A 114 -32.99 -0.55 -1.32
N VAL A 115 -34.17 -0.17 -0.81
CA VAL A 115 -34.52 1.22 -0.49
C VAL A 115 -34.12 1.57 0.95
N VAL A 116 -33.33 2.63 1.12
CA VAL A 116 -32.87 3.11 2.43
C VAL A 116 -33.12 4.61 2.58
N GLN A 117 -33.33 5.06 3.82
CA GLN A 117 -33.34 6.47 4.16
C GLN A 117 -31.90 6.94 4.44
N LEU A 118 -31.45 7.98 3.73
CA LEU A 118 -30.08 8.47 3.87
C LEU A 118 -29.93 9.35 5.12
N ALA A 119 -28.97 9.05 6.00
CA ALA A 119 -28.70 9.91 7.16
C ALA A 119 -28.04 11.24 6.76
N GLN A 120 -27.20 11.23 5.71
CA GLN A 120 -26.47 12.39 5.20
C GLN A 120 -26.61 12.49 3.68
N ASN A 121 -26.19 13.61 3.09
CA ASN A 121 -26.11 13.73 1.64
C ASN A 121 -25.15 12.68 1.07
N TYR A 122 -25.58 12.00 0.02
CA TYR A 122 -24.77 10.99 -0.68
C TYR A 122 -24.40 11.48 -2.08
N VAL A 123 -23.43 10.81 -2.71
CA VAL A 123 -22.97 11.16 -4.06
C VAL A 123 -24.10 10.97 -5.07
N GLY A 124 -24.24 11.92 -6.00
CA GLY A 124 -25.26 11.89 -7.06
C GLY A 124 -26.34 12.95 -6.88
N LYS A 125 -26.93 13.40 -7.99
CA LYS A 125 -27.99 14.41 -7.99
C LYS A 125 -29.29 13.83 -7.42
N GLY A 126 -29.84 14.50 -6.42
CA GLY A 126 -31.11 14.11 -5.77
C GLY A 126 -30.98 13.28 -4.49
N ASN A 127 -29.79 12.80 -4.14
CA ASN A 127 -29.54 11.99 -2.94
C ASN A 127 -29.27 12.88 -1.71
N LYS A 128 -30.32 13.52 -1.21
CA LYS A 128 -30.25 14.43 -0.04
C LYS A 128 -30.44 13.67 1.28
N SER A 129 -29.93 14.24 2.37
CA SER A 129 -30.19 13.78 3.74
C SER A 129 -31.69 13.67 4.00
N GLN A 130 -32.08 12.64 4.74
CA GLN A 130 -33.46 12.23 5.05
C GLN A 130 -34.30 11.81 3.82
N GLY A 131 -33.73 11.84 2.61
CA GLY A 131 -34.38 11.31 1.42
C GLY A 131 -34.30 9.77 1.35
N LYS A 132 -35.29 9.16 0.69
CA LYS A 132 -35.24 7.74 0.35
C LYS A 132 -34.41 7.54 -0.92
N SER A 133 -33.51 6.57 -0.91
CA SER A 133 -32.70 6.21 -2.06
C SER A 133 -32.60 4.70 -2.21
N ALA A 134 -32.80 4.21 -3.42
CA ALA A 134 -32.53 2.83 -3.78
C ALA A 134 -31.04 2.65 -4.08
N LEU A 135 -30.42 1.64 -3.45
CA LEU A 135 -29.03 1.29 -3.66
C LEU A 135 -28.92 0.17 -4.71
N LYS A 136 -28.05 0.38 -5.69
CA LYS A 136 -27.65 -0.63 -6.67
C LYS A 136 -26.14 -0.83 -6.59
N LEU A 137 -25.71 -2.09 -6.58
CA LEU A 137 -24.31 -2.45 -6.70
C LEU A 137 -23.96 -2.62 -8.18
N VAL A 138 -22.87 -1.99 -8.61
CA VAL A 138 -22.30 -2.14 -9.95
C VAL A 138 -20.93 -2.77 -9.77
N GLU A 139 -20.72 -3.93 -10.38
CA GLU A 139 -19.43 -4.61 -10.28
C GLU A 139 -18.32 -3.79 -10.97
N LEU A 140 -17.17 -3.67 -10.31
CA LEU A 140 -16.07 -2.82 -10.75
C LEU A 140 -14.84 -3.60 -11.19
N GLY A 141 -14.47 -4.60 -10.41
CA GLY A 141 -13.12 -5.15 -10.37
C GLY A 141 -13.06 -6.65 -10.54
N PRO A 142 -11.85 -7.23 -10.45
CA PRO A 142 -11.63 -8.65 -10.70
C PRO A 142 -12.41 -9.52 -9.72
N ARG A 143 -12.92 -10.65 -10.24
CA ARG A 143 -13.51 -11.72 -9.44
C ARG A 143 -12.40 -12.66 -9.02
N LEU A 144 -12.07 -12.69 -7.74
CA LEU A 144 -11.04 -13.57 -7.21
C LEU A 144 -11.71 -14.71 -6.43
N CYS A 145 -11.17 -15.91 -6.57
CA CYS A 145 -11.45 -17.04 -5.70
C CYS A 145 -10.13 -17.49 -5.09
N LEU A 146 -9.94 -17.23 -3.80
CA LEU A 146 -8.70 -17.49 -3.07
C LEU A 146 -8.85 -18.72 -2.19
N GLU A 147 -7.79 -19.51 -2.07
CA GLU A 147 -7.71 -20.67 -1.18
C GLU A 147 -6.50 -20.50 -0.25
N LEU A 148 -6.66 -20.86 1.03
CA LEU A 148 -5.57 -20.77 1.99
C LEU A 148 -4.63 -21.96 1.85
N VAL A 149 -3.48 -21.74 1.21
CA VAL A 149 -2.48 -22.80 1.03
C VAL A 149 -1.49 -22.84 2.19
N LYS A 150 -0.97 -21.69 2.61
CA LYS A 150 0.17 -21.60 3.54
C LYS A 150 0.12 -20.30 4.33
N VAL A 151 0.49 -20.34 5.61
CA VAL A 151 0.70 -19.16 6.46
C VAL A 151 2.13 -19.17 6.96
N GLU A 152 2.84 -18.08 6.73
CA GLU A 152 4.21 -17.87 7.18
C GLU A 152 4.29 -16.67 8.11
N GLN A 153 5.30 -16.66 8.98
CA GLN A 153 5.63 -15.49 9.77
C GLN A 153 6.36 -14.45 8.91
N GLY A 154 6.00 -13.17 9.05
CA GLY A 154 6.71 -12.09 8.36
C GLY A 154 6.46 -12.04 6.84
N LEU A 155 7.47 -11.61 6.08
CA LEU A 155 7.38 -11.40 4.64
C LEU A 155 8.17 -12.49 3.90
N ALA A 156 7.46 -13.49 3.37
CA ALA A 156 7.95 -14.51 2.42
C ALA A 156 9.18 -15.37 2.81
N ALA A 157 9.76 -15.17 3.99
CA ALA A 157 10.99 -15.85 4.42
C ALA A 157 10.98 -16.30 5.89
N GLY A 158 9.82 -16.28 6.55
CA GLY A 158 9.72 -16.73 7.92
C GLY A 158 9.22 -18.16 8.06
N THR A 159 9.10 -18.57 9.32
CA THR A 159 8.66 -19.91 9.67
C THR A 159 7.23 -20.17 9.20
N VAL A 160 7.00 -21.34 8.60
CA VAL A 160 5.68 -21.81 8.19
C VAL A 160 4.88 -22.22 9.43
N MET A 161 3.75 -21.56 9.67
CA MET A 161 2.83 -21.83 10.79
C MET A 161 1.69 -22.75 10.38
N TYR A 162 1.24 -22.68 9.12
CA TYR A 162 0.16 -23.49 8.59
C TYR A 162 0.44 -23.86 7.14
N HIS A 163 0.05 -25.07 6.75
CA HIS A 163 0.07 -25.51 5.36
C HIS A 163 -1.10 -26.48 5.13
N ALA A 164 -1.83 -26.31 4.03
CA ALA A 164 -3.03 -27.10 3.71
C ALA A 164 -2.69 -28.55 3.34
N HIS A 165 -1.71 -28.74 2.45
CA HIS A 165 -1.38 -30.08 1.92
C HIS A 165 -0.27 -30.81 2.70
N ILE A 166 0.75 -30.09 3.17
CA ILE A 166 1.96 -30.69 3.78
C ILE A 166 1.91 -30.49 5.29
N LYS A 167 1.60 -31.53 6.04
CA LYS A 167 1.66 -31.53 7.51
C LYS A 167 3.01 -32.09 7.95
N LYS A 168 3.81 -31.26 8.62
CA LYS A 168 5.08 -31.69 9.24
C LYS A 168 4.82 -32.19 10.65
N THR A 169 5.69 -33.10 11.13
CA THR A 169 5.61 -33.55 12.53
C THR A 169 5.97 -32.40 13.48
N PRO A 170 5.47 -32.40 14.73
CA PRO A 170 5.76 -31.33 15.67
C PRO A 170 7.26 -31.22 16.01
N GLU A 171 8.01 -32.32 15.92
CA GLU A 171 9.47 -32.34 16.13
C GLU A 171 10.20 -31.68 14.96
N GLU A 172 9.84 -32.01 13.72
CA GLU A 172 10.38 -31.35 12.53
C GLU A 172 10.06 -29.85 12.51
N ALA A 173 8.85 -29.46 12.92
CA ALA A 173 8.46 -28.06 13.01
C ALA A 173 9.35 -27.27 13.98
N LYS A 174 9.65 -27.84 15.17
CA LYS A 174 10.57 -27.23 16.15
C LYS A 174 12.00 -27.12 15.59
N ALA A 175 12.50 -28.18 14.94
CA ALA A 175 13.82 -28.15 14.34
C ALA A 175 13.95 -27.08 13.24
N ILE A 176 12.88 -26.83 12.47
CA ILE A 176 12.83 -25.76 11.46
C ILE A 176 12.86 -24.39 12.13
N ILE A 177 12.09 -24.19 13.21
CA ILE A 177 12.09 -22.94 13.99
C ILE A 177 13.49 -22.65 14.53
N GLU A 178 14.13 -23.62 15.18
CA GLU A 178 15.46 -23.47 15.76
C GLU A 178 16.52 -23.13 14.70
N LYS A 179 16.47 -23.81 13.53
CA LYS A 179 17.36 -23.49 12.40
C LYS A 179 17.13 -22.08 11.87
N ALA A 180 15.87 -21.64 11.77
CA ALA A 180 15.54 -20.29 11.30
C ALA A 180 16.02 -19.22 12.30
N GLU A 181 15.78 -19.41 13.59
CA GLU A 181 16.25 -18.52 14.65
C GLU A 181 17.79 -18.44 14.69
N TYR A 182 18.47 -19.58 14.51
CA TYR A 182 19.92 -19.61 14.43
C TYR A 182 20.45 -18.79 13.24
N LYS A 183 19.85 -18.93 12.06
CA LYS A 183 20.21 -18.14 10.87
C LYS A 183 20.01 -16.64 11.12
N VAL A 184 18.88 -16.24 11.71
CA VAL A 184 18.60 -14.83 12.04
C VAL A 184 19.61 -14.28 13.05
N ARG A 185 19.95 -15.06 14.09
CA ARG A 185 20.96 -14.67 15.08
C ARG A 185 22.33 -14.47 14.45
N LEU A 186 22.74 -15.39 13.57
CA LEU A 186 24.02 -15.29 12.86
C LEU A 186 24.06 -14.08 11.92
N LYS A 187 22.98 -13.79 11.18
CA LYS A 187 22.86 -12.60 10.33
C LYS A 187 22.97 -11.31 11.13
N ASN A 188 22.30 -11.24 12.28
CA ASN A 188 22.38 -10.06 13.16
C ASN A 188 23.77 -9.87 13.76
N GLN A 189 24.46 -10.96 14.13
CA GLN A 189 25.86 -10.87 14.59
C GLN A 189 26.78 -10.35 13.48
N ARG A 190 26.66 -10.88 12.26
CA ARG A 190 27.44 -10.41 11.09
C ARG A 190 27.21 -8.92 10.83
N ARG A 191 25.95 -8.47 10.87
CA ARG A 191 25.59 -7.06 10.67
C ARG A 191 26.18 -6.16 11.77
N GLN A 192 26.08 -6.55 13.04
CA GLN A 192 26.67 -5.77 14.14
C GLN A 192 28.20 -5.68 14.03
N GLU A 193 28.86 -6.75 13.60
CA GLU A 193 30.31 -6.73 13.38
C GLU A 193 30.70 -5.82 12.20
N GLN A 194 29.93 -5.87 11.10
CA GLN A 194 30.10 -4.96 9.97
C GLN A 194 29.90 -3.50 10.39
N GLU A 195 28.84 -3.18 11.14
CA GLU A 195 28.58 -1.83 11.66
C GLU A 195 29.73 -1.32 12.53
N ARG A 196 30.27 -2.15 13.44
CA ARG A 196 31.44 -1.79 14.26
C ARG A 196 32.70 -1.58 13.43
N ASN A 197 32.91 -2.38 12.39
CA ASN A 197 34.05 -2.25 11.50
C ASN A 197 33.96 -0.97 10.65
N VAL A 198 32.77 -0.64 10.15
CA VAL A 198 32.51 0.61 9.42
C VAL A 198 32.70 1.81 10.36
N GLU A 199 32.18 1.76 11.58
CA GLU A 199 32.36 2.85 12.55
C GLU A 199 33.83 3.05 12.92
N ARG A 200 34.60 1.96 13.12
CA ARG A 200 36.04 2.03 13.37
C ARG A 200 36.79 2.62 12.18
N LYS A 201 36.46 2.21 10.95
CA LYS A 201 37.05 2.79 9.73
C LYS A 201 36.71 4.27 9.59
N ARG A 202 35.47 4.67 9.90
CA ARG A 202 35.01 6.05 9.87
C ARG A 202 35.75 6.92 10.89
N LYS A 203 35.92 6.46 12.13
CA LYS A 203 36.69 7.18 13.17
C LYS A 203 38.16 7.32 12.78
N ALA A 204 38.80 6.26 12.30
CA ALA A 204 40.19 6.33 11.85
C ALA A 204 40.37 7.27 10.63
N ALA A 205 39.41 7.29 9.71
CA ALA A 205 39.41 8.23 8.59
C ALA A 205 39.23 9.68 9.05
N GLU A 206 38.36 9.92 10.03
CA GLU A 206 38.13 11.25 10.62
C GLU A 206 39.36 11.74 11.40
N GLU A 207 39.99 10.88 12.22
CA GLU A 207 41.26 11.18 12.90
C GLU A 207 42.38 11.50 11.90
N LYS A 208 42.50 10.72 10.82
CA LYS A 208 43.47 10.99 9.74
C LYS A 208 43.17 12.31 9.04
N ARG A 209 41.89 12.65 8.84
CA ARG A 209 41.46 13.93 8.25
C ARG A 209 41.77 15.10 9.18
N GLU A 210 41.53 14.96 10.48
CA GLU A 210 41.87 15.98 11.48
C GLU A 210 43.38 16.15 11.62
N ALA A 211 44.17 15.08 11.60
CA ALA A 211 45.62 15.15 11.59
C ALA A 211 46.17 15.85 10.34
N LYS A 212 45.62 15.55 9.15
CA LYS A 212 45.94 16.29 7.92
C LYS A 212 45.58 17.78 8.04
N LYS A 213 44.41 18.12 8.59
CA LYS A 213 43.99 19.52 8.80
C LYS A 213 44.90 20.27 9.76
N LYS A 214 45.27 19.66 10.90
CA LYS A 214 46.22 20.25 11.86
C LYS A 214 47.59 20.47 11.22
N ARG A 215 48.10 19.50 10.46
CA ARG A 215 49.37 19.64 9.74
C ARG A 215 49.34 20.74 8.68
N LYS A 216 48.20 20.94 7.99
CA LYS A 216 48.01 22.06 7.05
C LYS A 216 48.02 23.41 7.79
N GLN A 217 47.29 23.52 8.91
CA GLN A 217 47.27 24.73 9.75
C GLN A 217 48.66 25.08 10.31
N GLU A 218 49.41 24.11 10.83
CA GLU A 218 50.77 24.35 11.33
C GLU A 218 51.72 24.84 10.21
N ARG A 219 51.55 24.33 8.98
CA ARG A 219 52.34 24.78 7.81
C ARG A 219 51.96 26.20 7.38
N GLU A 220 50.67 26.54 7.41
CA GLU A 220 50.16 27.88 7.13
C GLU A 220 50.62 28.90 8.20
N ASP A 221 50.57 28.53 9.48
CA ASP A 221 51.03 29.37 10.59
C ASP A 221 52.55 29.63 10.54
N ALA A 222 53.35 28.61 10.21
CA ALA A 222 54.80 28.76 10.05
C ALA A 222 55.16 29.66 8.85
N ALA A 223 54.44 29.56 7.74
CA ALA A 223 54.63 30.44 6.58
C ALA A 223 54.23 31.90 6.90
N MET A 224 53.20 32.10 7.73
CA MET A 224 52.80 33.44 8.18
C MET A 224 53.78 34.06 9.19
N ASP A 225 54.44 33.25 10.04
CA ASP A 225 55.46 33.73 10.98
C ASP A 225 56.74 34.16 10.26
N ASP A 226 57.15 33.41 9.23
CA ASP A 226 58.29 33.75 8.36
C ASP A 226 58.06 35.09 7.63
N LEU A 227 56.82 35.36 7.22
CA LEU A 227 56.43 36.64 6.62
C LEU A 227 56.40 37.81 7.62
N ARG A 228 56.33 37.54 8.92
CA ARG A 228 56.15 38.56 9.99
C ARG A 228 57.48 39.06 10.57
N ASN A 229 58.60 38.37 10.37
CA ASN A 229 59.89 38.73 10.95
C ASN A 229 61.04 38.79 9.90
N PRO A 230 61.15 39.87 9.11
CA PRO A 230 62.04 39.93 7.94
C PRO A 230 63.47 40.39 8.30
N LEU A 231 64.05 39.92 9.40
CA LEU A 231 65.38 40.36 9.87
C LEU A 231 66.42 39.22 9.92
N ASN A 232 66.45 38.41 8.87
CA ASN A 232 67.63 37.62 8.54
C ASN A 232 67.89 37.68 7.03
N GLU A 233 68.52 38.77 6.60
CA GLU A 233 69.08 38.89 5.26
C GLU A 233 70.28 37.95 5.14
N ASN A 234 70.09 36.83 4.43
CA ASN A 234 71.02 36.19 3.48
C ASN A 234 70.67 34.71 3.34
N ASP A 235 69.77 34.36 2.42
CA ASP A 235 70.05 33.46 1.29
C ASP A 235 68.77 33.10 0.52
N ALA A 236 68.94 32.83 -0.77
CA ALA A 236 68.04 32.09 -1.65
C ALA A 236 66.71 32.73 -2.04
N PHE A 237 66.80 33.60 -3.04
CA PHE A 237 65.73 33.89 -3.99
C PHE A 237 65.54 32.70 -4.93
N GLU A 238 65.00 31.57 -4.45
CA GLU A 238 64.58 30.45 -5.29
C GLU A 238 63.66 29.52 -4.50
N ASP A 239 62.34 29.75 -4.61
CA ASP A 239 61.31 28.73 -4.85
C ASP A 239 59.92 29.31 -4.57
N THR A 240 59.44 30.18 -5.47
CA THR A 240 58.03 30.60 -5.50
C THR A 240 57.18 29.66 -6.36
N ASN A 241 57.58 28.39 -6.56
CA ASN A 241 56.89 27.47 -7.46
C ASN A 241 56.27 26.24 -6.76
N ASN A 242 56.15 26.24 -5.43
CA ASN A 242 55.59 25.08 -4.73
C ASN A 242 54.45 25.41 -3.74
N LEU A 243 53.77 26.54 -3.96
CA LEU A 243 52.65 27.01 -3.14
C LEU A 243 51.27 26.81 -3.78
N LEU A 244 51.17 26.08 -4.90
CA LEU A 244 49.93 25.91 -5.66
C LEU A 244 49.60 24.49 -6.13
N ASP A 245 50.30 23.44 -5.65
CA ASP A 245 50.10 22.07 -6.16
C ASP A 245 49.51 21.08 -5.13
N ASP A 246 48.65 21.54 -4.21
CA ASP A 246 47.88 20.65 -3.31
C ASP A 246 46.35 20.88 -3.38
N ASP A 247 45.86 21.53 -4.46
CA ASP A 247 44.43 21.77 -4.72
C ASP A 247 43.94 21.05 -6.01
N ASP A 248 44.48 19.88 -6.33
CA ASP A 248 43.87 18.96 -7.31
C ASP A 248 43.27 17.74 -6.60
N ASP A 249 41.99 17.88 -6.26
CA ASP A 249 40.95 16.87 -6.52
C ASP A 249 41.13 15.42 -6.01
N ASP A 250 41.45 15.23 -4.73
CA ASP A 250 40.84 14.09 -4.01
C ASP A 250 39.44 14.52 -3.53
N ILE A 251 38.54 14.70 -4.50
CA ILE A 251 37.14 14.35 -4.32
C ILE A 251 37.16 12.84 -4.07
N ASP A 252 37.48 12.45 -2.82
CA ASP A 252 36.93 11.22 -2.24
C ASP A 252 35.43 11.47 -2.17
N GLU A 253 34.78 11.36 -3.33
CA GLU A 253 33.41 10.94 -3.44
C GLU A 253 33.37 9.70 -2.56
N MET A 254 32.91 9.88 -1.31
CA MET A 254 32.63 8.77 -0.44
C MET A 254 31.51 8.04 -1.17
N GLU A 255 31.93 7.14 -2.05
CA GLU A 255 31.08 6.15 -2.66
C GLU A 255 30.53 5.41 -1.45
N ASP A 256 29.27 5.75 -1.12
CA ASP A 256 28.54 5.13 -0.03
C ASP A 256 28.78 3.62 -0.20
N PRO A 257 29.25 2.93 0.85
CA PRO A 257 29.60 1.51 0.73
C PRO A 257 28.38 0.82 0.15
N VAL A 258 28.55 0.30 -1.07
CA VAL A 258 27.50 -0.34 -1.85
C VAL A 258 26.75 -1.28 -0.91
N ASP A 259 25.45 -1.03 -0.77
CA ASP A 259 24.58 -1.82 0.08
C ASP A 259 24.58 -3.25 -0.49
N ASP A 260 25.49 -4.09 -0.01
CA ASP A 260 25.64 -5.52 -0.36
C ASP A 260 24.47 -6.35 0.21
N ALA A 261 23.29 -5.73 0.27
CA ALA A 261 22.01 -6.38 0.45
C ALA A 261 21.49 -7.01 -0.85
N SER A 262 22.22 -6.87 -1.96
CA SER A 262 21.85 -7.42 -3.27
C SER A 262 22.60 -8.69 -3.68
N ILE A 263 23.38 -9.34 -2.79
CA ILE A 263 23.66 -10.77 -2.98
C ILE A 263 22.33 -11.53 -2.79
N SER A 264 21.66 -11.67 -3.92
CA SER A 264 20.63 -12.67 -4.13
C SER A 264 21.28 -14.03 -3.90
N ASP A 265 20.98 -14.64 -2.76
CA ASP A 265 21.14 -16.08 -2.58
C ASP A 265 20.18 -16.76 -3.58
N ASP A 266 20.62 -16.88 -4.84
CA ASP A 266 20.06 -17.79 -5.82
C ASP A 266 20.51 -19.21 -5.44
N ASP A 267 20.00 -19.69 -4.30
CA ASP A 267 20.10 -21.09 -3.91
C ASP A 267 19.07 -21.88 -4.72
N ASN A 268 19.48 -22.16 -5.96
CA ASN A 268 18.98 -23.21 -6.83
C ASN A 268 18.72 -24.49 -6.02
N HIS A 269 17.50 -24.64 -5.51
CA HIS A 269 17.02 -25.89 -4.94
C HIS A 269 16.78 -26.85 -6.09
N GLY A 270 17.81 -27.64 -6.39
CA GLY A 270 17.68 -28.85 -7.17
C GLY A 270 16.55 -29.70 -6.60
N TYR A 271 15.52 -29.89 -7.40
CA TYR A 271 14.56 -30.97 -7.23
C TYR A 271 15.34 -32.28 -7.20
N SER A 272 15.32 -32.96 -6.07
CA SER A 272 15.53 -34.40 -6.00
C SER A 272 14.14 -35.05 -5.97
N ASP A 273 13.85 -35.82 -7.01
CA ASP A 273 12.72 -36.75 -7.16
C ASP A 273 12.48 -37.61 -5.90
#